data_AF-A0A2S4RZM7-F1
#
_entry.id   AF-A0A2S4RZM7-F1
#
_cell.length_a   1.000
_cell.length_b   1.000
_cell.length_c   1.000
_cell.angle_alpha   90.00
_cell.angle_beta   90.00
_cell.angle_gamma   90.00
#
_symmetry.space_group_name_H-M   'P 1'
#
loop_
_entity.id
_entity.type
_entity.pdbx_description
1 polymer ?
#
loop_
_entity_poly.entity_id
_entity_poly.type
_entity_poly.pdbx_seq_one_letter_code
_entity_poly.pdbx_strand_id
1 'polypeptide(L)'
;MFMSNLILTKDVYLFKALSMMLNYVPADRTVCLIDIESFTSLGAIYRRLQRKRLTENHRLIFIGGKDVSSRVLEPLVTIYRKSSFINFRWQLTSGQTYSPEYALAHIAKCINLHMLTLRERKALYALRDTDDIRTAANMISLSPKTIYSYSRKIGEKLNLDSMLHVRQFISSELELDTADLFE
;
A
#
# COMPACT_ATOMS: atom_id res chain seq x y z
N MET A 1 -19.14 -9.40 -23.30
CA MET A 1 -17.73 -9.72 -22.98
C MET A 1 -17.71 -10.08 -21.51
N PHE A 2 -17.42 -11.34 -21.14
CA PHE A 2 -17.37 -11.74 -19.74
C PHE A 2 -16.22 -11.00 -19.05
N MET A 3 -16.54 -10.19 -18.04
CA MET A 3 -15.53 -9.51 -17.23
C MET A 3 -14.98 -10.53 -16.23
N SER A 4 -13.69 -10.83 -16.32
CA SER A 4 -13.06 -11.85 -15.50
C SER A 4 -12.55 -11.26 -14.19
N ASN A 5 -12.74 -12.00 -13.10
CA ASN A 5 -12.05 -11.76 -11.85
C ASN A 5 -10.52 -11.70 -12.05
N LEU A 6 -9.84 -10.84 -11.29
CA LEU A 6 -8.39 -10.63 -11.37
C LEU A 6 -7.73 -10.95 -10.04
N ILE A 7 -6.51 -11.50 -10.10
CA ILE A 7 -5.65 -11.72 -8.93
C ILE A 7 -4.30 -11.06 -9.19
N LEU A 8 -3.91 -10.15 -8.31
CA LEU A 8 -2.65 -9.43 -8.33
C LEU A 8 -1.82 -9.87 -7.12
N THR A 9 -1.03 -10.92 -7.31
CA THR A 9 -0.09 -11.45 -6.31
C THR A 9 1.12 -12.08 -7.00
N LYS A 10 2.28 -12.06 -6.33
CA LYS A 10 3.50 -12.81 -6.68
C LYS A 10 3.59 -14.12 -5.87
N ASP A 11 2.70 -14.33 -4.90
CA ASP A 11 2.63 -15.55 -4.11
C ASP A 11 1.86 -16.63 -4.86
N VAL A 12 2.61 -17.64 -5.33
CA VAL A 12 2.07 -18.74 -6.15
C VAL A 12 1.04 -19.58 -5.37
N TYR A 13 1.23 -19.75 -4.06
CA TYR A 13 0.30 -20.55 -3.24
C TYR A 13 -1.00 -19.79 -3.00
N LEU A 14 -0.89 -18.49 -2.67
CA LEU A 14 -2.05 -17.62 -2.53
C LEU A 14 -2.81 -17.51 -3.86
N PHE A 15 -2.11 -17.36 -4.99
CA PHE A 15 -2.71 -17.33 -6.30
C PHE A 15 -3.55 -18.58 -6.59
N LYS A 16 -2.99 -19.78 -6.34
CA LYS A 16 -3.69 -21.05 -6.53
C LYS A 16 -4.92 -21.17 -5.64
N ALA A 17 -4.79 -20.81 -4.36
CA ALA A 17 -5.90 -20.85 -3.41
C ALA A 17 -7.03 -19.89 -3.82
N LEU A 18 -6.70 -18.63 -4.12
CA LEU A 18 -7.68 -17.63 -4.55
C LEU A 18 -8.33 -18.01 -5.87
N SER A 19 -7.58 -18.55 -6.83
CA SER A 19 -8.14 -19.01 -8.12
C SER A 19 -9.22 -20.07 -7.92
N MET A 20 -9.03 -21.00 -6.99
CA MET A 20 -10.06 -21.97 -6.64
C MET A 20 -11.26 -21.33 -5.96
N MET A 21 -11.02 -20.34 -5.09
CA MET A 21 -12.09 -19.65 -4.35
C MET A 21 -12.93 -18.72 -5.23
N LEU A 22 -12.39 -18.22 -6.33
CA LEU A 22 -13.12 -17.39 -7.30
C LEU A 22 -14.32 -18.12 -7.91
N ASN A 23 -14.34 -19.46 -7.91
CA ASN A 23 -15.50 -20.25 -8.34
C ASN A 23 -16.74 -20.07 -7.45
N TYR A 24 -16.56 -19.55 -6.23
CA TYR A 24 -17.66 -19.25 -5.31
C TYR A 24 -18.14 -17.80 -5.38
N VAL A 25 -17.49 -16.96 -6.21
CA VAL A 25 -17.90 -15.56 -6.38
C VAL A 25 -19.19 -15.52 -7.22
N PRO A 26 -20.24 -14.80 -6.77
CA PRO A 26 -21.46 -14.61 -7.55
C PRO A 26 -21.19 -14.04 -8.95
N ALA A 27 -21.95 -14.47 -9.96
CA ALA A 27 -21.73 -14.10 -11.35
C ALA A 27 -21.93 -12.59 -11.64
N ASP A 28 -22.69 -11.90 -10.79
CA ASP A 28 -22.92 -10.46 -10.81
C ASP A 28 -21.80 -9.65 -10.14
N ARG A 29 -20.81 -10.32 -9.54
CA ARG A 29 -19.71 -9.69 -8.81
C ARG A 29 -18.38 -9.94 -9.53
N THR A 30 -17.78 -8.89 -10.07
CA THR A 30 -16.42 -8.92 -10.63
C THR A 30 -15.43 -8.36 -9.61
N VAL A 31 -14.51 -9.18 -9.11
CA VAL A 31 -13.51 -8.77 -8.11
C VAL A 31 -12.10 -8.68 -8.69
N CYS A 32 -11.33 -7.74 -8.17
CA CYS A 32 -9.88 -7.70 -8.35
C CYS A 32 -9.24 -7.80 -6.97
N LEU A 33 -8.50 -8.90 -6.76
CA LEU A 33 -7.81 -9.21 -5.52
C LEU A 33 -6.39 -8.65 -5.59
N ILE A 34 -6.00 -7.85 -4.60
CA ILE A 34 -4.67 -7.23 -4.53
C ILE A 34 -3.99 -7.70 -3.26
N ASP A 35 -2.93 -8.47 -3.41
CA ASP A 35 -2.05 -8.83 -2.32
C ASP A 35 -0.99 -7.73 -2.14
N ILE A 36 -1.10 -6.95 -1.07
CA ILE A 36 -0.25 -5.76 -0.88
C ILE A 36 1.24 -6.15 -0.77
N GLU A 37 1.55 -7.21 -0.03
CA GLU A 37 2.93 -7.69 0.17
C GLU A 37 3.60 -8.22 -1.11
N SER A 38 2.85 -8.37 -2.20
CA SER A 38 3.41 -8.76 -3.50
C SER A 38 4.07 -7.60 -4.26
N PHE A 39 3.99 -6.39 -3.73
CA PHE A 39 4.52 -5.18 -4.36
C PHE A 39 5.66 -4.59 -3.53
N THR A 40 6.63 -4.01 -4.22
CA THR A 40 7.80 -3.37 -3.58
C THR A 40 7.48 -1.96 -3.07
N SER A 41 6.42 -1.34 -3.59
CA SER A 41 6.00 0.02 -3.21
C SER A 41 4.51 0.26 -3.51
N LEU A 42 3.95 1.30 -2.89
CA LEU A 42 2.62 1.84 -3.19
C LEU A 42 2.57 2.33 -4.64
N GLY A 43 3.66 2.94 -5.12
CA GLY A 43 3.82 3.31 -6.53
C GLY A 43 3.66 2.12 -7.49
N ALA A 44 4.23 0.96 -7.15
CA ALA A 44 4.08 -0.25 -7.96
C ALA A 44 2.63 -0.76 -7.96
N ILE A 45 1.93 -0.71 -6.82
CA ILE A 45 0.50 -1.04 -6.73
C ILE A 45 -0.31 -0.10 -7.63
N TYR A 46 -0.06 1.21 -7.52
CA TYR A 46 -0.76 2.26 -8.27
C TYR A 46 -0.61 2.07 -9.77
N ARG A 47 0.63 1.96 -10.27
CA ARG A 47 0.93 1.72 -11.69
C ARG A 47 0.28 0.43 -12.17
N ARG A 48 0.33 -0.63 -11.37
CA ARG A 48 -0.23 -1.94 -11.74
C ARG A 48 -1.76 -1.88 -11.86
N LEU A 49 -2.44 -1.14 -10.99
CA LEU A 49 -3.87 -0.92 -11.05
C LEU A 49 -4.25 -0.05 -12.26
N GLN A 50 -3.52 1.03 -12.54
CA GLN A 50 -3.76 1.88 -13.71
C GLN A 50 -3.57 1.14 -15.05
N ARG A 51 -2.55 0.28 -15.14
CA ARG A 51 -2.29 -0.53 -16.35
C ARG A 51 -3.37 -1.60 -16.58
N LYS A 52 -4.11 -1.99 -15.54
CA LYS A 52 -5.26 -2.87 -15.71
C LYS A 52 -6.46 -2.06 -16.20
N ARG A 53 -7.15 -2.58 -17.21
CA ARG A 53 -8.43 -2.04 -17.71
C ARG A 53 -9.57 -2.34 -16.73
N LEU A 54 -9.40 -1.91 -15.48
CA LEU A 54 -10.44 -1.99 -14.45
C LEU A 54 -11.57 -1.06 -14.86
N THR A 55 -12.78 -1.57 -14.83
CA THR A 55 -14.00 -0.81 -15.08
C THR A 55 -14.68 -0.46 -13.76
N GLU A 56 -15.66 0.44 -13.79
CA GLU A 56 -16.49 0.80 -12.63
C GLU A 56 -17.16 -0.41 -11.94
N ASN A 57 -17.37 -1.49 -12.68
CA ASN A 57 -17.96 -2.74 -12.16
C ASN A 57 -16.97 -3.59 -11.36
N HIS A 58 -15.66 -3.36 -11.49
CA HIS A 58 -14.67 -4.09 -10.71
C HIS A 58 -14.70 -3.63 -9.26
N ARG A 59 -14.68 -4.59 -8.34
CA ARG A 59 -14.64 -4.35 -6.91
C ARG A 59 -13.31 -4.82 -6.35
N LEU A 60 -12.55 -3.90 -5.75
CA LEU A 60 -11.22 -4.17 -5.23
C LEU A 60 -11.29 -4.75 -3.83
N ILE A 61 -10.51 -5.80 -3.60
CA ILE A 61 -10.31 -6.46 -2.31
C ILE A 61 -8.81 -6.45 -2.05
N PHE A 62 -8.38 -5.71 -1.03
CA PHE A 62 -6.98 -5.67 -0.63
C PHE A 62 -6.73 -6.68 0.49
N ILE A 63 -5.72 -7.50 0.28
CA ILE A 63 -5.21 -8.48 1.23
C ILE A 63 -3.97 -7.86 1.90
N GLY A 64 -4.11 -7.53 3.18
CA GLY A 64 -3.05 -6.96 4.00
C GLY A 64 -2.13 -8.01 4.61
N GLY A 65 -0.92 -7.58 4.93
CA GLY A 65 0.09 -8.34 5.64
C GLY A 65 0.71 -7.56 6.79
N LYS A 66 2.02 -7.72 7.00
CA LYS A 66 2.78 -7.08 8.10
C LYS A 66 3.73 -6.00 7.61
N ASP A 67 3.97 -5.92 6.31
CA ASP A 67 4.89 -4.97 5.69
C ASP A 67 4.42 -3.51 5.83
N VAL A 68 5.33 -2.59 5.50
CA VAL A 68 5.05 -1.15 5.60
C VAL A 68 3.94 -0.71 4.65
N SER A 69 3.87 -1.28 3.44
CA SER A 69 2.82 -0.95 2.48
C SER A 69 1.43 -1.34 2.99
N SER A 70 1.27 -2.51 3.63
CA SER A 70 0.00 -2.92 4.25
C SER A 70 -0.40 -1.99 5.38
N ARG A 71 0.57 -1.53 6.17
CA ARG A 71 0.33 -0.59 7.26
C ARG A 71 -0.13 0.78 6.76
N VAL A 72 0.55 1.33 5.75
CA VAL A 72 0.14 2.62 5.15
C VAL A 72 -1.22 2.52 4.47
N LEU A 73 -1.50 1.39 3.82
CA LEU A 73 -2.78 1.13 3.17
C LEU A 73 -3.81 0.45 4.07
N GLU A 74 -3.61 0.45 5.39
CA GLU A 74 -4.54 -0.16 6.36
C GLU A 74 -5.99 0.26 6.12
N PRO A 75 -6.32 1.53 5.79
CA PRO A 75 -7.71 1.92 5.48
C PRO A 75 -8.32 1.19 4.27
N LEU A 76 -7.50 0.66 3.35
CA LEU A 76 -7.95 -0.13 2.20
C LEU A 76 -7.96 -1.64 2.47
N VAL A 77 -7.31 -2.12 3.53
CA VAL A 77 -7.24 -3.56 3.83
C VAL A 77 -8.64 -4.09 4.14
N THR A 78 -9.06 -5.11 3.39
CA THR A 78 -10.37 -5.75 3.55
C THR A 78 -10.27 -7.12 4.22
N ILE A 79 -9.10 -7.76 4.15
CA ILE A 79 -8.81 -9.04 4.76
C ILE A 79 -7.30 -9.18 4.93
N TYR A 80 -6.84 -10.01 5.85
CA TYR A 80 -5.40 -10.25 6.05
C TYR A 80 -4.98 -11.63 5.53
N ARG A 81 -3.72 -11.76 5.11
CA ARG A 81 -3.12 -13.03 4.66
C ARG A 81 -3.30 -14.18 5.65
N LYS A 82 -3.31 -13.87 6.95
CA LYS A 82 -3.49 -14.85 8.04
C LYS A 82 -4.95 -15.20 8.35
N SER A 83 -5.90 -14.59 7.67
CA SER A 83 -7.32 -14.87 7.89
C SER A 83 -7.67 -16.30 7.49
N SER A 84 -8.70 -16.86 8.14
CA SER A 84 -9.18 -18.20 7.87
C SER A 84 -9.80 -18.31 6.47
N PHE A 85 -9.91 -19.53 5.95
CA PHE A 85 -10.63 -19.81 4.71
C PHE A 85 -12.07 -19.29 4.74
N ILE A 86 -12.76 -19.41 5.88
CA ILE A 86 -14.15 -18.93 6.06
C ILE A 86 -14.21 -17.41 5.85
N ASN A 87 -13.24 -16.67 6.39
CA ASN A 87 -13.19 -15.21 6.22
C ASN A 87 -12.90 -14.84 4.76
N PHE A 88 -11.99 -15.54 4.09
CA PHE A 88 -11.75 -15.33 2.65
C PHE A 88 -13.00 -15.60 1.82
N ARG A 89 -13.72 -16.68 2.12
CA ARG A 89 -14.97 -17.01 1.42
C ARG A 89 -16.00 -15.90 1.62
N TRP A 90 -16.25 -15.49 2.86
CA TRP A 90 -17.17 -14.41 3.17
C TRP A 90 -16.77 -13.09 2.48
N GLN A 91 -15.48 -12.76 2.50
CA GLN A 91 -14.97 -11.55 1.89
C GLN A 91 -15.18 -11.52 0.36
N LEU A 92 -14.99 -12.67 -0.31
CA LEU A 92 -15.19 -12.82 -1.75
C LEU A 92 -16.66 -12.75 -2.16
N THR A 93 -17.57 -13.29 -1.35
CA THR A 93 -19.00 -13.35 -1.69
C THR A 93 -19.76 -12.10 -1.28
N SER A 94 -19.46 -11.55 -0.10
CA SER A 94 -20.33 -10.58 0.58
C SER A 94 -19.59 -9.48 1.33
N GLY A 95 -18.26 -9.60 1.49
CA GLY A 95 -17.48 -8.61 2.24
C GLY A 95 -17.30 -7.28 1.54
N GLN A 96 -16.70 -6.34 2.29
CA GLN A 96 -16.48 -4.96 1.90
C GLN A 96 -15.57 -4.84 0.67
N THR A 97 -15.85 -3.91 -0.24
CA THR A 97 -15.00 -3.68 -1.40
C THR A 97 -14.86 -2.20 -1.70
N TYR A 98 -13.89 -1.87 -2.54
CA TYR A 98 -13.64 -0.50 -2.98
C TYR A 98 -13.80 -0.37 -4.50
N SER A 99 -14.25 0.80 -4.96
CA SER A 99 -14.16 1.13 -6.39
C SER A 99 -12.69 1.37 -6.76
N PRO A 100 -12.29 1.14 -8.02
CA PRO A 100 -10.94 1.45 -8.50
C PRO A 100 -10.58 2.92 -8.29
N GLU A 101 -11.53 3.83 -8.54
CA GLU A 101 -11.36 5.27 -8.37
C GLU A 101 -11.02 5.65 -6.93
N TYR A 102 -11.78 5.14 -5.96
CA TYR A 102 -11.54 5.42 -4.54
C TYR A 102 -10.17 4.90 -4.10
N ALA A 103 -9.84 3.66 -4.46
CA ALA A 103 -8.57 3.05 -4.07
C ALA A 103 -7.37 3.77 -4.70
N LEU A 104 -7.44 4.10 -5.99
CA LEU A 104 -6.38 4.86 -6.68
C LEU A 104 -6.20 6.24 -6.05
N ALA A 105 -7.30 6.95 -5.73
CA ALA A 105 -7.22 8.24 -5.08
C ALA A 105 -6.58 8.16 -3.69
N HIS A 106 -6.92 7.12 -2.91
CA HIS A 106 -6.32 6.90 -1.60
C HIS A 106 -4.83 6.57 -1.70
N ILE A 107 -4.44 5.64 -2.58
CA ILE A 107 -3.03 5.29 -2.80
C ILE A 107 -2.23 6.51 -3.26
N ALA A 108 -2.77 7.31 -4.20
CA ALA A 108 -2.13 8.54 -4.66
C ALA A 108 -1.94 9.57 -3.52
N LYS A 109 -2.91 9.68 -2.60
CA LYS A 109 -2.78 10.55 -1.43
C LYS A 109 -1.61 10.13 -0.53
N CYS A 110 -1.39 8.83 -0.37
CA CYS A 110 -0.29 8.27 0.40
C CYS A 110 1.06 8.48 -0.30
N ILE A 111 1.15 8.18 -1.60
CA ILE A 111 2.36 8.40 -2.41
C ILE A 111 2.78 9.88 -2.39
N ASN A 112 1.82 10.79 -2.59
CA ASN A 112 2.10 12.23 -2.63
C ASN A 112 2.27 12.87 -1.24
N LEU A 113 2.20 12.08 -0.16
CA LEU A 113 2.39 12.54 1.22
C LEU A 113 1.47 13.72 1.58
N HIS A 114 0.24 13.73 1.07
CA HIS A 114 -0.69 14.85 1.23
C HIS A 114 -1.15 15.08 2.67
N MET A 115 -1.04 14.06 3.54
CA MET A 115 -1.33 14.17 4.97
C MET A 115 -0.22 14.90 5.76
N LEU A 116 0.98 15.01 5.18
CA LEU A 116 2.13 15.62 5.83
C LEU A 116 2.16 17.13 5.60
N THR A 117 2.54 17.86 6.65
CA THR A 117 2.88 19.28 6.56
C THR A 117 4.18 19.46 5.79
N LEU A 118 4.43 20.69 5.32
CA LEU A 118 5.69 21.02 4.64
C LEU A 118 6.94 20.68 5.50
N ARG A 119 6.88 20.92 6.82
CA ARG A 119 8.00 20.64 7.73
C ARG A 119 8.23 19.14 7.93
N GLU A 120 7.15 18.37 8.04
CA GLU A 120 7.23 16.90 8.12
C GLU A 120 7.81 16.31 6.83
N ARG A 121 7.36 16.77 5.66
CA ARG A 121 7.96 16.34 4.38
C ARG A 121 9.44 16.67 4.28
N LYS A 122 9.86 17.88 4.68
CA LYS A 122 11.28 18.24 4.72
C LYS A 122 12.09 17.32 5.64
N ALA A 123 11.55 16.98 6.81
CA ALA A 123 12.20 16.03 7.71
C ALA A 123 12.28 14.63 7.11
N LEU A 124 11.24 14.17 6.42
CA LEU A 124 11.23 12.88 5.73
C LEU A 124 12.30 12.80 4.63
N TYR A 125 12.40 13.84 3.78
CA TYR A 125 13.44 13.89 2.74
C TYR A 125 14.85 14.03 3.32
N ALA A 126 15.03 14.80 4.39
CA ALA A 126 16.32 14.84 5.08
C ALA A 126 16.71 13.47 5.65
N LEU A 127 15.75 12.66 6.14
CA LEU A 127 16.01 11.30 6.61
C LEU A 127 16.28 10.28 5.49
N ARG A 128 15.80 10.56 4.27
CA ARG A 128 16.14 9.78 3.07
C ARG A 128 17.58 10.05 2.64
N ASP A 129 17.98 11.32 2.63
CA ASP A 129 19.30 11.71 2.13
C ASP A 129 20.42 11.35 3.12
N THR A 130 20.09 10.96 4.36
CA THR A 130 21.06 10.51 5.37
C THR A 130 20.46 9.51 6.38
N ASP A 131 21.21 8.45 6.66
CA ASP A 131 20.88 7.49 7.72
C ASP A 131 21.08 8.02 9.14
N ASP A 132 21.77 9.14 9.31
CA ASP A 132 21.99 9.78 10.61
C ASP A 132 21.02 10.94 10.89
N ILE A 133 20.40 10.89 12.08
CA ILE A 133 19.42 11.88 12.53
C ILE A 133 20.05 13.24 12.82
N ARG A 134 21.32 13.29 13.28
CA ARG A 134 21.99 14.57 13.55
C ARG A 134 22.31 15.27 12.24
N THR A 135 22.80 14.54 11.25
CA THR A 135 23.01 15.03 9.89
C THR A 135 21.70 15.52 9.28
N ALA A 136 20.61 14.74 9.36
CA ALA A 136 19.28 15.14 8.87
C ALA A 136 18.81 16.44 9.55
N ALA A 137 19.02 16.56 10.85
CA ALA A 137 18.67 17.75 11.63
C ALA A 137 19.44 18.99 11.16
N ASN A 138 20.75 18.85 10.94
CA ASN A 138 21.61 19.92 10.45
C ASN A 138 21.21 20.38 9.05
N MET A 139 20.84 19.46 8.14
CA MET A 139 20.44 19.78 6.77
C MET A 139 19.23 20.73 6.69
N ILE A 140 18.33 20.67 7.68
CA ILE A 140 17.12 21.50 7.71
C ILE A 140 17.08 22.46 8.90
N SER A 141 18.23 22.72 9.53
CA SER A 141 18.41 23.65 10.65
C SER A 141 17.45 23.39 11.82
N LEU A 142 17.29 22.12 12.19
CA LEU A 142 16.47 21.68 13.32
C LEU A 142 17.31 20.98 14.38
N SER A 143 16.73 20.79 15.56
CA SER A 143 17.34 19.92 16.57
C SER A 143 17.06 18.44 16.24
N PRO A 144 17.95 17.50 16.61
CA PRO A 144 17.69 16.06 16.49
C PRO A 144 16.38 15.65 17.18
N LYS A 145 16.06 16.25 18.33
CA LYS A 145 14.80 16.01 19.05
C LYS A 145 13.58 16.39 18.21
N THR A 146 13.66 17.47 17.45
CA THR A 146 12.60 17.90 16.52
C THR A 146 12.43 16.89 15.40
N ILE A 147 13.52 16.34 14.84
CA ILE A 147 13.45 15.28 13.81
C ILE A 147 12.76 14.02 14.35
N TYR A 148 13.12 13.57 15.56
CA TYR A 148 12.43 12.44 16.20
C TYR A 148 10.93 12.71 16.37
N SER A 149 10.56 13.91 16.82
CA SER A 149 9.15 14.30 16.96
C SER A 149 8.41 14.28 15.62
N TYR A 150 9.01 14.81 14.56
CA TYR A 150 8.42 14.77 13.22
C TYR A 150 8.33 13.35 12.67
N SER A 151 9.35 12.52 12.86
CA SER A 151 9.33 11.11 12.44
C SER A 151 8.20 10.34 13.11
N ARG A 152 7.98 10.58 14.40
CA ARG A 152 6.84 10.01 15.13
C ARG A 152 5.50 10.48 14.56
N LYS A 153 5.32 11.78 14.33
CA LYS A 153 4.07 12.33 13.74
C LYS A 153 3.80 11.81 12.33
N ILE A 154 4.85 11.68 11.52
CA ILE A 154 4.80 11.04 10.21
C ILE A 154 4.33 9.60 10.37
N GLY A 155 4.95 8.85 11.29
CA GLY A 155 4.55 7.48 11.58
C GLY A 155 3.09 7.38 11.97
N GLU A 156 2.60 8.21 12.90
CA GLU A 156 1.18 8.26 13.29
C GLU A 156 0.26 8.53 12.09
N LYS A 157 0.63 9.42 11.17
CA LYS A 157 -0.17 9.76 9.98
C LYS A 157 -0.15 8.70 8.89
N LEU A 158 0.91 7.90 8.82
CA LEU A 158 1.09 6.81 7.87
C LEU A 158 0.82 5.43 8.51
N ASN A 159 0.35 5.39 9.76
CA ASN A 159 0.14 4.15 10.50
C ASN A 159 1.42 3.29 10.66
N LEU A 160 2.55 3.93 10.91
CA LEU A 160 3.87 3.30 11.12
C LEU A 160 4.31 3.45 12.59
N ASP A 161 4.46 2.31 13.27
CA ASP A 161 4.69 2.28 14.73
C ASP A 161 6.12 2.61 15.19
N SER A 162 7.09 2.72 14.27
CA SER A 162 8.49 2.85 14.64
C SER A 162 9.30 3.64 13.62
N MET A 163 10.45 4.17 14.06
CA MET A 163 11.43 4.79 13.16
C MET A 163 11.91 3.79 12.10
N LEU A 164 12.03 2.51 12.45
CA LEU A 164 12.38 1.47 11.49
C LEU A 164 11.35 1.37 10.36
N HIS A 165 10.05 1.37 10.69
CA HIS A 165 9.00 1.38 9.68
C HIS A 165 9.03 2.65 8.81
N VAL A 166 9.32 3.81 9.41
CA VAL A 166 9.49 5.07 8.65
C VAL A 166 10.67 4.96 7.67
N ARG A 167 11.80 4.40 8.09
CA ARG A 167 12.96 4.16 7.19
C ARG A 167 12.65 3.15 6.09
N GLN A 168 11.95 2.06 6.40
CA GLN A 168 11.51 1.08 5.41
C GLN A 168 10.54 1.70 4.39
N PHE A 169 9.64 2.58 4.83
CA PHE A 169 8.76 3.35 3.95
C PHE A 169 9.55 4.29 3.03
N ILE A 170 10.54 5.01 3.57
CA ILE A 170 11.42 5.87 2.76
C ILE A 170 12.13 5.06 1.68
N SER A 171 12.71 3.92 2.04
CA SER A 171 13.46 3.08 1.10
C SER A 171 12.58 2.47 0.01
N SER A 172 11.34 2.09 0.35
CA SER A 172 10.38 1.55 -0.63
C SER A 172 9.75 2.62 -1.52
N GLU A 173 9.45 3.82 -1.01
CA GLU A 173 8.68 4.82 -1.77
C GLU A 173 9.50 5.97 -2.35
N LEU A 174 10.62 6.34 -1.74
CA LEU A 174 11.34 7.59 -2.07
C LEU A 174 12.75 7.39 -2.63
N GLU A 175 13.33 6.20 -2.46
CA GLU A 175 14.63 5.83 -3.06
C GLU A 175 14.44 5.12 -4.42
N LEU A 176 13.27 4.52 -4.67
CA LEU A 176 12.92 3.88 -5.93
C LEU A 176 12.50 4.88 -7.01
N ASP A 177 13.45 5.72 -7.47
CA ASP A 177 13.21 6.68 -8.56
C ASP A 177 14.05 6.41 -9.83
N THR A 178 14.58 5.19 -10.03
CA THR A 178 15.38 4.88 -11.23
C THR A 178 15.12 3.53 -11.92
N ALA A 179 14.41 2.58 -11.31
CA ALA A 179 14.29 1.22 -11.87
C ALA A 179 13.02 0.97 -12.72
N ASP A 180 11.94 1.72 -12.50
CA ASP A 180 10.64 1.44 -13.15
C ASP A 180 10.42 2.19 -14.48
N LEU A 181 11.46 2.84 -15.01
CA LEU A 181 11.44 3.44 -16.36
C LEU A 181 11.64 2.41 -17.48
N PHE A 182 11.86 1.13 -17.16
CA PHE A 182 12.18 0.08 -18.14
C PHE A 182 11.32 -1.20 -18.07
N GLU A 183 10.16 -1.20 -17.39
CA GLU A 183 9.17 -2.30 -17.44
C GLU A 183 7.75 -1.89 -17.87
#